data_AF-A0A6J7J048-F1
#
_entry.id   AF-A0A6J7J048-F1
#
_cell.length_a   1.000
_cell.length_b   1.000
_cell.length_c   1.000
_cell.angle_alpha   90.00
_cell.angle_beta   90.00
_cell.angle_gamma   90.00
#
_symmetry.space_group_name_H-M   'P 1'
#
loop_
_entity.id
_entity.type
_entity.pdbx_description
1 polymer ?
#
loop_
_entity_poly.entity_id
_entity_poly.type
_entity_poly.pdbx_seq_one_letter_code
_entity_poly.pdbx_strand_id
1 'polypeptide(L)' 'MKTTVEINDALLEEIKDLAHREGCSMKSLLEEGLHEVLRSRSRVRPYIWRDASVPGALTAEAANMTWQEILDLSRGDRL' A
#
# COMPACT_ATOMS: atom_id res chain seq x y z
N MET A 1 -4.04 24.62 -1.44
CA MET A 1 -4.76 24.89 -0.18
C MET A 1 -3.89 25.77 0.71
N LYS A 2 -4.46 26.67 1.52
CA LYS A 2 -3.71 27.39 2.56
C LYS A 2 -3.92 26.64 3.88
N THR A 3 -2.83 26.27 4.53
CA THR A 3 -2.82 25.59 5.82
C THR A 3 -1.90 26.38 6.74
N THR A 4 -2.31 26.57 7.98
CA THR A 4 -1.47 27.16 9.04
C THR A 4 -0.97 26.03 9.92
N VAL A 5 0.35 25.97 10.12
CA VAL A 5 1.01 24.99 10.99
C VAL A 5 1.96 25.74 11.92
N GLU A 6 2.08 25.26 13.15
CA GLU A 6 3.05 25.78 14.11
C GLU A 6 4.38 25.05 13.90
N ILE A 7 5.45 25.81 13.68
CA ILE A 7 6.83 25.31 13.56
C ILE A 7 7.71 26.20 14.43
N ASN A 8 8.80 25.66 14.98
CA ASN A 8 9.71 26.47 15.77
C ASN A 8 10.49 27.44 14.88
N ASP A 9 10.88 28.58 15.45
CA ASP A 9 11.53 29.67 14.72
C ASP A 9 12.85 29.23 14.06
N ALA A 10 13.64 28.38 14.73
CA ALA A 10 14.90 27.91 14.16
C ALA A 10 14.68 27.13 12.85
N LEU A 11 13.69 26.24 12.80
CA LEU A 11 13.37 25.50 11.58
C LEU A 11 12.80 26.41 10.49
N LEU A 12 11.99 27.40 10.87
CA LEU A 12 11.47 28.37 9.91
C LEU A 12 12.62 29.13 9.22
N GLU A 13 13.63 29.56 9.97
CA GLU A 13 14.81 30.22 9.40
C GLU A 13 15.63 29.29 8.50
N GLU A 14 15.87 28.05 8.91
CA GLU A 14 16.55 27.05 8.07
C GLU A 14 15.84 26.82 6.73
N ILE A 15 14.50 26.75 6.73
CA ILE A 15 13.71 26.57 5.52
C ILE A 15 13.80 27.81 4.61
N LYS A 16 13.78 29.01 5.18
CA LYS A 16 13.93 30.26 4.40
C LYS A 16 15.30 30.32 3.73
N ASP A 17 16.36 29.98 4.47
CA ASP A 17 17.73 29.99 3.96
C ASP A 17 17.92 28.97 2.84
N LEU A 18 17.36 27.76 3.00
CA LEU A 18 17.37 26.73 1.97
C LEU A 18 16.62 27.20 0.71
N ALA A 19 15.41 27.73 0.88
CA ALA A 19 14.59 28.24 -0.22
C ALA A 19 15.30 29.34 -1.00
N HIS A 20 15.95 30.27 -0.29
CA HIS A 20 16.72 31.34 -0.92
C HIS A 20 17.93 30.80 -1.68
N ARG A 21 18.69 29.89 -1.07
CA ARG A 21 19.88 29.28 -1.67
C ARG A 21 19.54 28.47 -2.93
N GLU A 22 18.41 27.79 -2.95
CA GLU A 22 18.00 26.93 -4.07
C GLU A 22 17.08 27.62 -5.08
N GLY A 23 16.71 28.89 -4.83
CA GLY A 23 15.81 29.64 -5.72
C GLY A 23 14.41 29.03 -5.79
N CYS A 24 13.97 28.33 -4.75
CA CYS A 24 12.67 27.66 -4.68
C CYS A 24 11.76 28.34 -3.65
N SER A 25 10.50 27.90 -3.57
CA SER A 25 9.57 28.43 -2.56
C SER A 25 9.61 27.58 -1.29
N MET A 26 9.45 28.23 -0.13
CA MET A 26 9.23 27.54 1.16
C MET A 26 8.11 26.49 1.07
N LYS A 27 7.05 26.80 0.32
CA LYS A 27 5.94 25.88 0.07
C LYS A 27 6.42 24.59 -0.62
N SER A 28 7.29 24.70 -1.62
CA SER A 28 7.83 23.56 -2.36
C SER A 28 8.62 22.64 -1.45
N LEU A 29 9.47 23.19 -0.57
CA LEU A 29 10.24 22.43 0.42
C LEU A 29 9.34 21.72 1.43
N LEU A 30 8.28 22.40 1.91
CA LEU A 30 7.30 21.81 2.81
C LEU A 30 6.52 20.67 2.15
N GLU A 31 6.09 20.84 0.90
CA GLU A 31 5.37 19.82 0.15
C GLU A 31 6.27 18.60 -0.13
N GLU A 32 7.53 18.81 -0.50
CA GLU A 32 8.52 17.75 -0.71
C GLU A 32 8.78 16.94 0.58
N GLY A 33 9.06 17.64 1.68
CA GLY A 33 9.27 16.99 2.99
C GLY A 33 8.06 16.19 3.43
N LEU A 34 6.84 16.73 3.25
CA LEU A 34 5.61 16.02 3.59
C LEU A 34 5.41 14.78 2.70
N HIS A 35 5.70 14.89 1.40
CA HIS A 35 5.64 13.75 0.49
C HIS A 35 6.59 12.62 0.91
N GLU A 36 7.81 12.95 1.33
CA GLU A 36 8.77 11.94 1.78
C GLU A 36 8.34 11.25 3.08
N VAL A 37 7.80 12.01 4.04
CA VAL A 37 7.22 11.44 5.27
C VAL A 37 6.04 10.52 4.94
N LEU A 38 5.15 10.94 4.04
CA LEU A 38 4.03 10.12 3.62
C LEU A 38 4.50 8.85 2.92
N ARG A 39 5.49 8.93 2.03
CA ARG A 39 6.05 7.79 1.29
C ARG A 39 6.75 6.80 2.21
N SER A 40 7.54 7.30 3.16
CA SER A 40 8.22 6.46 4.14
C SER A 40 7.23 5.73 5.05
N ARG A 41 6.14 6.38 5.45
CA ARG A 41 5.09 5.79 6.29
C ARG A 41 4.08 4.93 5.52
N SER A 42 3.83 5.23 4.24
CA SER A 42 2.94 4.46 3.36
C SER A 42 3.56 3.17 2.84
N ARG A 43 4.85 2.92 3.13
CA ARG A 43 5.44 1.58 3.12
C ARG A 43 4.83 0.68 4.23
N VAL A 44 3.50 0.62 4.29
CA VAL A 44 2.81 -0.58 4.72
C VAL A 44 3.30 -1.66 3.77
N ARG A 45 3.91 -2.73 4.29
CA ARG A 45 4.28 -3.86 3.44
C ARG A 45 3.04 -4.22 2.62
N PRO A 46 3.14 -4.37 1.28
CA PRO A 46 1.99 -4.85 0.52
C PRO A 46 1.46 -6.09 1.23
N TYR A 47 0.15 -6.19 1.39
CA TYR A 47 -0.43 -7.40 1.95
C TYR A 47 -0.12 -8.54 0.97
N ILE A 48 0.91 -9.32 1.29
CA ILE A 48 1.28 -10.51 0.53
C ILE A 48 0.28 -11.57 0.97
N TRP A 49 -0.55 -12.00 0.02
CA TRP A 49 -1.42 -13.14 0.22
C TRP A 49 -0.53 -14.33 0.57
N ARG A 50 -0.86 -15.02 1.67
CA ARG A 50 -0.24 -16.32 1.94
C ARG A 50 -0.51 -17.20 0.73
N ASP A 51 0.50 -17.93 0.28
CA ASP A 51 0.29 -18.96 -0.73
C ASP A 51 -0.75 -19.95 -0.19
N ALA A 52 -1.93 -19.92 -0.79
CA ALA A 52 -3.06 -20.78 -0.45
C ALA A 52 -3.25 -21.88 -1.51
N SER A 53 -2.24 -22.09 -2.37
CA SER A 53 -2.23 -23.17 -3.33
C SER A 53 -2.22 -24.50 -2.58
N VAL A 54 -3.08 -25.42 -3.01
CA VAL A 54 -3.07 -26.81 -2.57
C VAL A 54 -2.38 -27.67 -3.63
N PRO A 55 -1.63 -28.71 -3.26
CA PRO A 55 -1.06 -29.63 -4.23
C PRO A 55 -2.17 -30.37 -4.98
N GLY A 56 -2.03 -30.50 -6.29
CA GLY A 56 -3.00 -31.15 -7.17
C GLY A 56 -3.42 -30.26 -8.33
N ALA A 57 -4.16 -30.84 -9.27
CA ALA A 57 -4.75 -30.15 -10.40
C ALA A 57 -6.23 -30.54 -10.52
N LEU A 58 -7.00 -29.76 -11.28
CA LEU A 58 -8.36 -30.12 -11.63
C LEU A 58 -8.34 -31.49 -12.34
N THR A 59 -9.10 -32.46 -11.84
CA THR A 59 -9.25 -33.75 -12.53
C THR A 59 -10.02 -33.55 -13.83
N ALA A 60 -9.75 -34.36 -14.84
CA ALA A 60 -10.46 -34.29 -16.12
C ALA A 60 -11.97 -34.47 -15.97
N GLU A 61 -12.38 -35.25 -14.96
CA GLU A 61 -13.78 -35.46 -14.58
C GLU A 61 -14.39 -34.17 -14.02
N ALA A 62 -13.69 -33.48 -13.10
CA ALA A 62 -14.15 -32.24 -12.51
C ALA A 62 -14.18 -31.06 -13.50
N ALA A 63 -13.42 -31.12 -14.60
CA ALA A 63 -13.38 -30.07 -15.62
C ALA A 63 -14.71 -29.86 -16.34
N ASN A 64 -15.56 -30.91 -16.42
CA ASN A 64 -16.86 -30.85 -17.07
C ASN A 64 -18.03 -30.83 -16.07
N MET A 65 -17.75 -30.78 -14.77
CA MET A 65 -18.76 -30.75 -13.73
C MET A 65 -19.29 -29.33 -13.52
N THR A 66 -20.57 -29.24 -13.22
CA THR A 66 -21.18 -28.05 -12.66
C THR A 66 -20.64 -27.77 -11.25
N TRP A 67 -20.78 -26.53 -10.80
CA TRP A 67 -20.39 -26.15 -9.44
C TRP A 67 -21.06 -27.02 -8.36
N GLN A 68 -22.31 -27.43 -8.59
CA GLN A 68 -23.06 -28.26 -7.64
C GLN A 68 -22.45 -29.66 -7.52
N GLU A 69 -22.07 -30.28 -8.63
CA GLU A 69 -21.44 -31.61 -8.65
C GLU A 69 -20.06 -31.59 -7.99
N ILE A 70 -19.27 -30.53 -8.21
CA ILE A 70 -17.97 -30.33 -7.54
C ILE A 70 -18.16 -30.21 -6.02
N LEU A 71 -19.18 -29.45 -5.59
CA LEU A 71 -19.48 -29.25 -4.19
C LEU A 71 -19.91 -30.56 -3.51
N ASP A 72 -20.77 -31.34 -4.16
CA ASP A 72 -21.26 -32.62 -3.66
C ASP A 72 -20.12 -33.65 -3.58
N LEU A 73 -19.24 -33.69 -4.58
CA LEU A 73 -18.01 -34.50 -4.56
C LEU A 73 -17.09 -34.13 -3.40
N SER A 74 -16.86 -32.84 -3.15
CA SER A 74 -15.99 -32.36 -2.06
C SER A 74 -16.49 -32.72 -0.66
N ARG A 75 -17.78 -33.01 -0.52
CA ARG A 75 -18.45 -33.35 0.74
C ARG A 75 -18.54 -34.87 0.98
N GLY A 76 -18.25 -35.70 -0.03
CA GLY A 76 -18.46 -37.15 0.00
C GLY A 76 -17.23 -37.96 0.41
N ASP A 77 -16.94 -38.01 1.72
CA ASP A 77 -16.63 -39.24 2.51
C ASP A 77 -16.39 -38.87 4.00
N ARG A 78 -17.37 -38.19 4.61
CA ARG A 78 -17.47 -38.05 6.08
C ARG A 78 -18.80 -38.61 6.56
N LEU A 79 -18.91 -39.94 6.53
CA LEU A 79 -19.78 -40.72 7.42
C LEU A 79 -19.04 -41.97 7.83
#